data_AF-A0A972S7W3-F1
#
_entry.id   AF-A0A972S7W3-F1
#
_cell.length_a   1.000
_cell.length_b   1.000
_cell.length_c   1.000
_cell.angle_alpha   90.00
_cell.angle_beta   90.00
_cell.angle_gamma   90.00
#
_symmetry.space_group_name_H-M   'P 1'
#
loop_
_entity.id
_entity.type
_entity.pdbx_description
1 polymer ?
#
loop_
_entity_poly.entity_id
_entity_poly.type
_entity_poly.pdbx_seq_one_letter_code
_entity_poly.pdbx_strand_id
1 'polypeptide(L)'
;LIAKEANLTLFDQNISFKDGKAKIDLKKILFNYERNESLPKNPFFTNKESNITVTLKDTLTKAKGKIFAHIEKRALFFYAKTQTKDLKTDKNPSQNEILIEIYCKKDCDKYFKNFEEEEINWFINRKDNQTSLFSYDFVPKNSPFLNSDSLNIEIQNIKTENGEIKFNILSKNNESISAYFHINIPSWLWKSDYYGYSFEQNSSCAQHPCFKYLYIKNSSANPSKNETLLEDTNISVEKRYPKVFR
;
A
#
# COMPACT_ATOMS: atom_id res chain seq x y z
N LEU A 1 -7.54 -15.12 -20.78
CA LEU A 1 -6.28 -14.44 -21.17
C LEU A 1 -5.11 -15.30 -20.76
N ILE A 2 -4.25 -15.66 -21.71
CA ILE A 2 -3.05 -16.48 -21.48
C ILE A 2 -2.03 -15.62 -20.75
N ALA A 3 -1.60 -16.04 -19.56
CA ALA A 3 -0.47 -15.44 -18.87
C ALA A 3 0.77 -15.62 -19.75
N LYS A 4 1.22 -14.54 -20.40
CA LYS A 4 2.52 -14.55 -21.06
C LYS A 4 3.59 -14.48 -19.98
N GLU A 5 4.48 -15.47 -19.99
CA GLU A 5 5.78 -15.36 -19.33
C GLU A 5 6.43 -14.03 -19.72
N ALA A 6 7.06 -13.37 -18.75
CA ALA A 6 7.89 -12.22 -19.01
C ALA A 6 9.09 -12.67 -19.84
N ASN A 7 8.95 -12.65 -21.17
CA ASN A 7 10.04 -12.90 -22.09
C ASN A 7 11.04 -11.77 -21.93
N LEU A 8 12.23 -12.11 -21.45
CA LEU A 8 13.38 -11.23 -21.47
C LEU A 8 13.85 -11.09 -22.93
N THR A 9 13.36 -10.09 -23.64
CA THR A 9 13.85 -9.81 -25.00
C THR A 9 15.18 -9.06 -24.89
N LEU A 10 16.28 -9.78 -25.05
CA LEU A 10 17.61 -9.19 -25.23
C LEU A 10 17.70 -8.67 -26.66
N PHE A 11 17.83 -7.36 -26.83
CA PHE A 11 18.16 -6.78 -28.13
C PHE A 11 19.67 -6.87 -28.36
N ASP A 12 20.10 -7.32 -29.55
CA ASP A 12 21.51 -7.51 -29.96
C ASP A 12 22.43 -6.31 -29.64
N GLN A 13 21.85 -5.11 -29.58
CA GLN A 13 22.54 -3.86 -29.30
C GLN A 13 23.10 -3.75 -27.86
N ASN A 14 22.76 -4.68 -26.98
CA ASN A 14 23.19 -4.70 -25.58
C ASN A 14 24.36 -5.67 -25.32
N ILE A 15 24.83 -6.39 -26.35
CA ILE A 15 25.90 -7.38 -26.23
C ILE A 15 27.12 -6.82 -26.97
N SER A 16 28.17 -6.50 -26.22
CA SER A 16 29.49 -6.19 -26.79
C SER A 16 30.45 -7.34 -26.51
N PHE A 17 31.40 -7.60 -27.40
CA PHE A 17 32.43 -8.60 -27.16
C PHE A 17 33.75 -7.90 -26.87
N LYS A 18 34.39 -8.25 -25.75
CA LYS A 18 35.76 -7.82 -25.45
C LYS A 18 36.56 -9.03 -24.98
N ASP A 19 37.71 -9.27 -25.62
CA ASP A 19 38.63 -10.37 -25.30
C ASP A 19 37.95 -11.76 -25.35
N GLY A 20 37.09 -11.99 -26.35
CA GLY A 20 36.36 -13.26 -26.52
C GLY A 20 35.26 -13.51 -25.48
N LYS A 21 34.97 -12.54 -24.60
CA LYS A 21 33.91 -12.61 -23.59
C LYS A 21 32.78 -11.66 -23.97
N ALA A 22 31.55 -12.17 -23.93
CA ALA A 22 30.35 -11.36 -24.05
C ALA A 22 30.21 -10.46 -22.81
N LYS A 23 30.08 -9.15 -23.04
CA LYS A 23 29.85 -8.11 -22.06
C LYS A 23 28.51 -7.46 -22.36
N ILE A 24 27.54 -7.72 -21.48
CA ILE A 24 26.20 -7.14 -21.56
C ILE A 24 26.24 -5.74 -20.93
N ASP A 25 25.85 -4.71 -21.67
CA ASP A 25 25.65 -3.37 -21.10
C ASP A 25 24.29 -3.31 -20.40
N LEU A 26 24.30 -3.61 -19.10
CA LEU A 26 23.10 -3.72 -18.26
C LEU A 26 22.43 -2.37 -18.00
N LYS A 27 23.01 -1.24 -18.46
CA LYS A 27 22.36 0.09 -18.42
C LYS A 27 21.06 0.16 -19.24
N LYS A 28 20.74 -0.88 -20.03
CA LYS A 28 19.58 -0.95 -20.92
C LYS A 28 18.70 -2.20 -20.71
N ILE A 29 18.83 -2.94 -19.59
CA ILE A 29 17.79 -3.95 -19.29
C ILE A 29 16.60 -3.23 -18.65
N LEU A 30 15.52 -3.14 -19.44
CA LEU A 30 14.26 -2.55 -19.02
C LEU A 30 13.46 -3.61 -18.28
N PHE A 31 13.29 -3.43 -16.98
CA PHE A 31 12.37 -4.25 -16.19
C PHE A 31 11.01 -3.56 -16.14
N ASN A 32 10.15 -3.87 -17.10
CA ASN A 32 8.73 -3.57 -16.97
C ASN A 32 8.10 -4.61 -16.06
N TYR A 33 8.01 -4.30 -14.76
CA TYR A 33 7.11 -5.05 -13.89
C TYR A 33 5.69 -4.57 -14.16
N GLU A 34 4.91 -5.41 -14.84
CA GLU A 34 3.48 -5.17 -15.03
C GLU A 34 2.78 -5.20 -13.66
N ARG A 35 2.55 -4.01 -13.12
CA ARG A 35 1.66 -3.75 -11.97
C ARG A 35 0.23 -3.79 -12.48
N ASN A 36 -0.52 -4.80 -12.07
CA ASN A 36 -1.95 -4.85 -12.27
C ASN A 36 -2.65 -4.63 -10.93
N GLU A 37 -3.31 -3.49 -10.77
CA GLU A 37 -4.00 -3.06 -9.54
C GLU A 37 -5.09 -4.04 -9.08
N SER A 38 -5.59 -4.92 -9.97
CA SER A 38 -6.57 -5.97 -9.63
C SER A 38 -5.98 -7.37 -9.51
N LEU A 39 -4.73 -7.58 -9.90
CA LEU A 39 -4.11 -8.92 -9.91
C LEU A 39 -2.70 -8.87 -9.32
N PRO A 40 -2.54 -9.08 -8.00
CA PRO A 40 -1.23 -9.12 -7.38
C PRO A 40 -0.43 -10.32 -7.91
N LYS A 41 0.89 -10.15 -8.04
CA LYS A 41 1.80 -11.19 -8.53
C LYS A 41 2.83 -11.54 -7.47
N ASN A 42 3.26 -12.80 -7.44
CA ASN A 42 4.29 -13.26 -6.52
C ASN A 42 5.58 -12.46 -6.65
N PRO A 43 6.37 -12.37 -5.57
CA PRO A 43 7.67 -11.76 -5.62
C PRO A 43 8.58 -12.48 -6.60
N PHE A 44 9.43 -11.73 -7.30
CA PHE A 44 10.35 -12.29 -8.30
C PHE A 44 11.76 -11.71 -8.15
N PHE A 45 12.72 -12.45 -8.71
CA PHE A 45 14.15 -12.16 -8.63
C PHE A 45 14.70 -11.87 -10.01
N THR A 46 15.60 -10.90 -10.10
CA THR A 46 16.26 -10.56 -11.36
C THR A 46 17.66 -11.14 -11.53
N ASN A 47 18.20 -11.85 -10.53
CA ASN A 47 19.51 -12.47 -10.65
C ASN A 47 19.72 -13.74 -9.79
N LYS A 48 20.02 -14.88 -10.42
CA LYS A 48 20.46 -16.13 -9.78
C LYS A 48 21.99 -16.24 -9.62
N GLU A 49 22.78 -15.53 -10.41
CA GLU A 49 24.25 -15.64 -10.48
C GLU A 49 24.97 -14.44 -9.85
N SER A 50 25.98 -14.68 -9.02
CA SER A 50 26.70 -13.66 -8.25
C SER A 50 27.47 -12.60 -9.07
N ASN A 51 27.50 -12.72 -10.39
CA ASN A 51 28.46 -12.03 -11.26
C ASN A 51 27.81 -10.96 -12.16
N ILE A 52 26.50 -10.71 -12.00
CA ILE A 52 25.73 -9.78 -12.83
C ILE A 52 25.31 -8.57 -11.99
N THR A 53 25.81 -7.38 -12.35
CA THR A 53 25.43 -6.11 -11.73
C THR A 53 24.20 -5.52 -12.40
N VAL A 54 23.02 -5.67 -11.80
CA VAL A 54 21.78 -5.11 -12.35
C VAL A 54 21.68 -3.62 -12.01
N THR A 55 21.72 -2.75 -13.02
CA THR A 55 21.39 -1.33 -12.85
C THR A 55 19.93 -1.12 -13.23
N LEU A 56 19.09 -0.77 -12.26
CA LEU A 56 17.68 -0.46 -12.53
C LEU A 56 17.58 0.98 -12.99
N LYS A 57 17.12 1.19 -14.23
CA LYS A 57 16.76 2.51 -14.74
C LYS A 57 15.33 2.46 -15.23
N ASP A 58 14.50 3.33 -14.67
CA ASP A 58 13.13 3.50 -15.13
C ASP A 58 13.14 4.24 -16.48
N THR A 59 12.60 3.62 -17.52
CA THR A 59 12.60 4.19 -18.88
C THR A 59 11.22 4.61 -19.37
N LEU A 60 10.19 4.45 -18.54
CA LEU A 60 8.84 4.91 -18.88
C LEU A 60 8.52 6.18 -18.11
N THR A 61 8.05 7.20 -18.83
CA THR A 61 7.47 8.44 -18.27
C THR A 61 6.21 8.21 -17.43
N LYS A 62 5.73 6.96 -17.31
CA LYS A 62 4.49 6.55 -16.63
C LYS A 62 4.71 5.61 -15.45
N ALA A 63 5.93 5.14 -15.21
CA ALA A 63 6.20 4.29 -14.06
C ALA A 63 6.20 5.14 -12.79
N LYS A 64 5.45 4.70 -11.78
CA LYS A 64 5.26 5.41 -10.52
C LYS A 64 6.21 4.84 -9.48
N GLY A 65 7.18 5.64 -9.00
CA GLY A 65 8.14 5.27 -7.95
C GLY A 65 9.33 6.23 -7.88
N LYS A 66 10.07 6.24 -6.76
CA LYS A 66 11.35 6.96 -6.66
C LYS A 66 12.47 6.08 -7.18
N ILE A 67 13.41 6.66 -7.93
CA ILE A 67 14.63 5.99 -8.39
C ILE A 67 15.44 5.60 -7.14
N PHE A 68 15.60 4.30 -6.89
CA PHE A 68 16.54 3.84 -5.87
C PHE A 68 17.96 3.94 -6.40
N ALA A 69 18.88 4.40 -5.56
CA ALA A 69 20.31 4.41 -5.83
C ALA A 69 20.82 2.99 -6.13
N HIS A 70 21.92 2.90 -6.88
CA HIS A 70 22.64 1.69 -7.27
C HIS A 70 22.49 0.53 -6.28
N ILE A 71 21.81 -0.55 -6.69
CA ILE A 71 21.78 -1.81 -5.94
C ILE A 71 22.79 -2.75 -6.57
N GLU A 72 24.00 -2.77 -6.02
CA GLU A 72 24.98 -3.82 -6.31
C GLU A 72 24.62 -5.09 -5.53
N LYS A 73 23.64 -5.88 -6.00
CA LYS A 73 23.32 -7.28 -5.61
C LYS A 73 21.95 -7.72 -6.17
N ARG A 74 21.55 -8.95 -5.83
CA ARG A 74 20.22 -9.54 -6.06
C ARG A 74 19.11 -8.55 -5.65
N ALA A 75 18.24 -8.18 -6.59
CA ALA A 75 17.03 -7.40 -6.29
C ALA A 75 15.81 -8.32 -6.22
N LEU A 76 15.01 -8.15 -5.16
CA LEU A 76 13.75 -8.83 -4.95
C LEU A 76 12.63 -7.80 -5.00
N PHE A 77 11.64 -8.04 -5.85
CA PHE A 77 10.51 -7.15 -6.04
C PHE A 77 9.25 -7.77 -5.46
N PHE A 78 8.50 -6.97 -4.72
CA PHE A 78 7.23 -7.38 -4.12
C PHE A 78 6.08 -6.56 -4.71
N TYR A 79 4.94 -7.23 -4.90
CA TYR A 79 3.68 -6.52 -5.05
C TYR A 79 3.25 -6.04 -3.66
N ALA A 80 2.91 -4.77 -3.53
CA ALA A 80 2.60 -4.12 -2.26
C ALA A 80 1.24 -3.42 -2.32
N LYS A 81 0.55 -3.32 -1.18
CA LYS A 81 -0.65 -2.49 -1.01
C LYS A 81 -0.64 -1.79 0.36
N THR A 82 -1.40 -0.73 0.50
CA THR A 82 -1.79 -0.19 1.81
C THR A 82 -3.11 -0.78 2.26
N GLN A 83 -3.23 -1.08 3.55
CA GLN A 83 -4.48 -1.50 4.19
C GLN A 83 -4.80 -0.55 5.34
N THR A 84 -6.06 -0.15 5.42
CA THR A 84 -6.56 0.82 6.40
C THR A 84 -7.55 0.14 7.34
N LYS A 85 -7.75 0.72 8.52
CA LYS A 85 -8.75 0.27 9.49
C LYS A 85 -9.64 1.45 9.88
N ASP A 86 -10.94 1.22 9.87
CA ASP A 86 -11.90 2.17 10.40
C ASP A 86 -11.71 2.33 11.91
N LEU A 87 -12.01 3.52 12.43
CA LEU A 87 -11.82 3.85 13.84
C LEU A 87 -13.08 4.48 14.41
N LYS A 88 -13.64 3.84 15.44
CA LYS A 88 -14.65 4.41 16.33
C LYS A 88 -14.01 4.67 17.68
N THR A 89 -14.15 5.88 18.21
CA THR A 89 -13.46 6.27 19.46
C THR A 89 -14.16 7.43 20.17
N ASP A 90 -13.91 7.55 21.46
CA ASP A 90 -14.28 8.69 22.31
C ASP A 90 -13.04 9.49 22.77
N LYS A 91 -11.85 9.09 22.30
CA LYS A 91 -10.57 9.73 22.64
C LYS A 91 -10.24 10.82 21.63
N ASN A 92 -9.70 11.93 22.13
CA ASN A 92 -9.20 13.02 21.30
C ASN A 92 -7.96 13.65 21.97
N PRO A 93 -6.74 13.48 21.41
CA PRO A 93 -6.44 12.78 20.16
C PRO A 93 -6.68 11.25 20.26
N SER A 94 -6.95 10.64 19.11
CA SER A 94 -7.06 9.18 18.96
C SER A 94 -5.98 8.66 18.02
N GLN A 95 -5.54 7.42 18.19
CA GLN A 95 -4.49 6.82 17.35
C GLN A 95 -5.13 5.90 16.31
N ASN A 96 -4.62 5.94 15.08
CA ASN A 96 -4.94 4.97 14.02
C ASN A 96 -3.67 4.55 13.27
N GLU A 97 -3.82 3.57 12.36
CA GLU A 97 -2.72 3.01 11.57
C GLU A 97 -3.10 2.68 10.13
N ILE A 98 -2.10 2.68 9.25
CA ILE A 98 -2.14 2.10 7.90
C ILE A 98 -1.06 1.02 7.83
N LEU A 99 -1.42 -0.17 7.37
CA LEU A 99 -0.49 -1.27 7.16
C LEU A 99 0.06 -1.23 5.73
N ILE A 100 1.36 -1.48 5.59
CA ILE A 100 2.01 -1.74 4.30
C ILE A 100 2.16 -3.25 4.16
N GLU A 101 1.38 -3.82 3.25
CA GLU A 101 1.34 -5.26 3.02
C GLU A 101 2.01 -5.64 1.71
N ILE A 102 2.55 -6.85 1.66
CA ILE A 102 3.21 -7.41 0.49
C ILE A 102 2.67 -8.80 0.18
N TYR A 103 2.45 -9.06 -1.10
CA TYR A 103 1.78 -10.27 -1.56
C TYR A 103 2.73 -11.45 -1.71
N CYS A 104 2.26 -12.64 -1.32
CA CYS A 104 2.84 -13.90 -1.72
C CYS A 104 1.89 -15.12 -1.61
N LYS A 105 1.74 -15.86 -2.71
CA LYS A 105 0.88 -17.05 -2.86
C LYS A 105 1.57 -18.42 -2.73
N LYS A 106 2.90 -18.53 -2.95
CA LYS A 106 3.60 -19.84 -3.01
C LYS A 106 5.12 -19.74 -2.83
N ASP A 107 5.71 -20.66 -2.07
CA ASP A 107 7.16 -20.95 -1.94
C ASP A 107 8.07 -19.74 -1.59
N CYS A 108 7.50 -18.71 -0.97
CA CYS A 108 8.22 -17.51 -0.58
C CYS A 108 8.55 -17.45 0.91
N ASP A 109 8.17 -18.45 1.70
CA ASP A 109 8.33 -18.52 3.15
C ASP A 109 9.75 -18.16 3.61
N LYS A 110 10.76 -18.45 2.79
CA LYS A 110 12.16 -18.06 3.05
C LYS A 110 12.39 -16.53 3.16
N TYR A 111 11.55 -15.71 2.56
CA TYR A 111 11.66 -14.23 2.59
C TYR A 111 10.78 -13.61 3.68
N PHE A 112 9.67 -14.27 3.99
CA PHE A 112 8.64 -13.83 4.92
C PHE A 112 8.65 -14.61 6.22
N LYS A 113 9.73 -15.35 6.50
CA LYS A 113 9.90 -16.06 7.76
C LYS A 113 9.75 -15.03 8.89
N ASN A 114 8.70 -15.17 9.70
CA ASN A 114 8.28 -14.29 10.79
C ASN A 114 7.49 -13.03 10.39
N PHE A 115 6.97 -12.95 9.16
CA PHE A 115 6.01 -11.89 8.82
C PHE A 115 4.61 -12.37 9.22
N GLU A 116 3.83 -11.44 9.74
CA GLU A 116 2.43 -11.66 10.11
C GLU A 116 1.56 -11.58 8.85
N GLU A 117 0.68 -12.56 8.68
CA GLU A 117 -0.30 -12.61 7.59
C GLU A 117 -1.61 -11.97 8.06
N GLU A 118 -2.02 -10.88 7.42
CA GLU A 118 -3.26 -10.15 7.75
C GLU A 118 -4.45 -10.56 6.88
N GLU A 119 -4.18 -10.86 5.60
CA GLU A 119 -5.13 -11.40 4.64
C GLU A 119 -4.45 -12.57 3.92
N ILE A 120 -5.23 -13.53 3.42
CA ILE A 120 -4.70 -14.69 2.69
C ILE A 120 -3.71 -14.22 1.59
N ASN A 121 -2.45 -14.65 1.71
CA ASN A 121 -1.32 -14.30 0.85
C ASN A 121 -0.81 -12.85 0.99
N TRP A 122 -1.18 -12.10 2.02
CA TRP A 122 -0.72 -10.73 2.26
C TRP A 122 -0.11 -10.60 3.65
N PHE A 123 1.15 -10.17 3.65
CA PHE A 123 1.97 -10.13 4.86
C PHE A 123 2.38 -8.70 5.17
N ILE A 124 2.34 -8.29 6.43
CA ILE A 124 2.82 -6.97 6.86
C ILE A 124 4.31 -6.88 6.53
N ASN A 125 4.70 -5.82 5.83
CA ASN A 125 6.10 -5.56 5.51
C ASN A 125 6.85 -5.03 6.75
N ARG A 126 7.15 -5.91 7.71
CA ARG A 126 7.85 -5.59 8.97
C ARG A 126 9.24 -4.95 8.79
N LYS A 127 9.77 -4.92 7.56
CA LYS A 127 11.04 -4.28 7.20
C LYS A 127 10.88 -2.86 6.64
N ASP A 128 9.65 -2.40 6.43
CA ASP A 128 9.42 -1.05 5.92
C ASP A 128 9.44 0.00 7.05
N ASN A 129 10.43 0.88 6.96
CA ASN A 129 10.59 2.06 7.79
C ASN A 129 10.76 3.33 6.92
N GLN A 130 10.47 3.24 5.62
CA GLN A 130 10.80 4.28 4.64
C GLN A 130 9.58 4.83 3.91
N THR A 131 8.52 4.05 3.73
CA THR A 131 7.26 4.58 3.18
C THR A 131 6.79 5.71 4.08
N SER A 132 6.55 6.88 3.49
CA SER A 132 6.22 8.08 4.24
C SER A 132 4.92 8.66 3.72
N LEU A 133 4.03 9.04 4.64
CA LEU A 133 2.87 9.88 4.38
C LEU A 133 2.99 11.15 5.22
N PHE A 134 2.37 12.21 4.75
CA PHE A 134 2.32 13.50 5.39
C PHE A 134 0.87 13.87 5.72
N SER A 135 0.66 14.85 6.60
CA SER A 135 -0.69 15.24 7.03
C SER A 135 -1.58 15.67 5.85
N TYR A 136 -1.00 16.28 4.81
CA TYR A 136 -1.73 16.69 3.60
C TYR A 136 -2.13 15.51 2.68
N ASP A 137 -1.59 14.31 2.90
CA ASP A 137 -2.03 13.12 2.17
C ASP A 137 -3.38 12.61 2.70
N PHE A 138 -3.83 13.10 3.85
CA PHE A 138 -5.10 12.73 4.47
C PHE A 138 -6.13 13.84 4.24
N VAL A 139 -7.19 13.54 3.48
CA VAL A 139 -8.25 14.49 3.16
C VAL A 139 -9.54 14.05 3.85
N PRO A 140 -9.88 14.65 5.02
CA PRO A 140 -11.11 14.31 5.75
C PRO A 140 -12.34 14.92 5.07
N LYS A 141 -13.34 14.06 4.83
CA LYS A 141 -14.59 14.37 4.12
C LYS A 141 -15.80 13.84 4.89
N ASN A 142 -16.98 14.44 4.70
CA ASN A 142 -18.21 13.98 5.37
C ASN A 142 -18.90 12.82 4.64
N SER A 143 -18.38 12.40 3.48
CA SER A 143 -18.97 11.36 2.61
C SER A 143 -17.87 10.51 1.97
N PRO A 144 -18.15 9.29 1.47
CA PRO A 144 -17.18 8.46 0.74
C PRO A 144 -16.66 9.04 -0.58
N PHE A 145 -17.08 10.26 -0.98
CA PHE A 145 -16.68 10.93 -2.22
C PHE A 145 -15.79 12.14 -1.94
N LEU A 146 -14.71 12.29 -2.72
CA LEU A 146 -13.70 13.33 -2.51
C LEU A 146 -14.24 14.75 -2.76
N ASN A 147 -15.30 14.90 -3.55
CA ASN A 147 -15.94 16.18 -3.85
C ASN A 147 -16.84 16.71 -2.72
N SER A 148 -17.03 15.97 -1.64
CA SER A 148 -17.89 16.35 -0.52
C SER A 148 -17.23 17.39 0.41
N ASP A 149 -17.96 17.83 1.44
CA ASP A 149 -17.49 18.89 2.33
C ASP A 149 -16.27 18.43 3.12
N SER A 150 -15.27 19.30 3.18
CA SER A 150 -14.09 19.08 4.01
C SER A 150 -14.43 19.24 5.49
N LEU A 151 -13.84 18.40 6.33
CA LEU A 151 -13.97 18.49 7.78
C LEU A 151 -12.70 19.06 8.41
N ASN A 152 -12.85 19.83 9.49
CA ASN A 152 -11.71 20.39 10.21
C ASN A 152 -11.16 19.38 11.22
N ILE A 153 -10.46 18.36 10.71
CA ILE A 153 -9.79 17.32 11.49
C ILE A 153 -8.32 17.31 11.10
N GLU A 154 -7.43 17.24 12.09
CA GLU A 154 -5.99 17.22 11.85
C GLU A 154 -5.39 15.82 12.02
N ILE A 155 -4.42 15.51 11.18
CA ILE A 155 -3.53 14.36 11.34
C ILE A 155 -2.19 14.85 11.88
N GLN A 156 -1.72 14.23 12.95
CA GLN A 156 -0.49 14.59 13.65
C GLN A 156 0.37 13.35 13.95
N ASN A 157 1.64 13.56 14.30
CA ASN A 157 2.57 12.52 14.78
C ASN A 157 2.68 11.30 13.85
N ILE A 158 2.74 11.52 12.54
CA ILE A 158 2.87 10.44 11.56
C ILE A 158 4.26 9.81 11.70
N LYS A 159 4.32 8.50 11.93
CA LYS A 159 5.55 7.71 12.00
C LYS A 159 5.36 6.40 11.26
N THR A 160 6.33 6.04 10.43
CA THR A 160 6.40 4.70 9.83
C THR A 160 7.40 3.85 10.60
N GLU A 161 6.95 2.68 11.04
CA GLU A 161 7.80 1.71 11.72
C GLU A 161 7.24 0.30 11.52
N ASN A 162 8.11 -0.63 11.13
CA ASN A 162 7.80 -2.05 10.97
C ASN A 162 6.56 -2.32 10.09
N GLY A 163 6.45 -1.61 8.97
CA GLY A 163 5.33 -1.76 8.03
C GLY A 163 4.03 -1.11 8.47
N GLU A 164 4.04 -0.33 9.55
CA GLU A 164 2.88 0.39 10.07
C GLU A 164 3.12 1.89 10.01
N ILE A 165 2.20 2.64 9.39
CA ILE A 165 2.16 4.09 9.45
C ILE A 165 1.17 4.48 10.54
N LYS A 166 1.70 4.86 11.70
CA LYS A 166 0.92 5.28 12.87
C LYS A 166 0.76 6.78 12.88
N PHE A 167 -0.41 7.25 13.28
CA PHE A 167 -0.72 8.68 13.36
C PHE A 167 -1.82 8.95 14.37
N ASN A 168 -1.90 10.21 14.80
CA ASN A 168 -2.95 10.70 15.67
C ASN A 168 -3.97 11.52 14.87
N ILE A 169 -5.25 11.32 15.18
CA ILE A 169 -6.38 12.07 14.66
C ILE A 169 -6.85 13.01 15.77
N LEU A 170 -6.82 14.32 15.49
CA LEU A 170 -7.26 15.38 16.37
C LEU A 170 -8.53 16.02 15.81
N SER A 171 -9.68 15.76 16.43
CA SER A 171 -10.92 16.47 16.14
C SER A 171 -10.89 17.83 16.83
N LYS A 172 -10.88 18.93 16.06
CA LYS A 172 -10.93 20.28 16.67
C LYS A 172 -12.31 20.65 17.18
N ASN A 173 -13.34 19.98 16.70
CA ASN A 173 -14.72 20.26 17.07
C ASN A 173 -15.05 19.41 18.30
N ASN A 174 -15.49 20.06 19.38
CA ASN A 174 -15.92 19.42 20.63
C ASN A 174 -17.29 18.76 20.49
N GLU A 175 -17.55 18.08 19.37
CA GLU A 175 -18.81 17.43 19.01
C GLU A 175 -18.52 16.07 18.40
N SER A 176 -19.49 15.16 18.45
CA SER A 176 -19.38 13.88 17.75
C SER A 176 -19.25 14.14 16.24
N ILE A 177 -18.33 13.45 15.58
CA ILE A 177 -18.05 13.65 14.16
C ILE A 177 -17.88 12.30 13.45
N SER A 178 -18.47 12.19 12.25
CA SER A 178 -18.24 11.09 11.32
C SER A 178 -17.50 11.64 10.12
N ALA A 179 -16.35 11.06 9.81
CA ALA A 179 -15.50 11.44 8.69
C ALA A 179 -15.06 10.24 7.87
N TYR A 180 -14.78 10.48 6.60
CA TYR A 180 -14.11 9.58 5.68
C TYR A 180 -12.76 10.22 5.38
N PHE A 181 -11.68 9.56 5.76
CA PHE A 181 -10.34 9.99 5.43
C PHE A 181 -9.94 9.37 4.10
N HIS A 182 -9.84 10.20 3.07
CA HIS A 182 -9.29 9.82 1.78
C HIS A 182 -7.78 9.96 1.83
N ILE A 183 -7.03 8.91 1.50
CA ILE A 183 -5.57 8.92 1.60
C ILE A 183 -4.94 8.93 0.21
N ASN A 184 -4.23 10.01 -0.11
CA ASN A 184 -3.46 10.11 -1.35
C ASN A 184 -2.17 9.32 -1.21
N ILE A 185 -2.06 8.23 -1.96
CA ILE A 185 -0.89 7.37 -1.96
C ILE A 185 -0.31 7.24 -3.36
N PRO A 186 0.97 6.84 -3.49
CA PRO A 186 1.47 6.34 -4.75
C PRO A 186 0.61 5.16 -5.24
N SER A 187 0.11 5.20 -6.47
CA SER A 187 -0.84 4.15 -6.93
C SER A 187 -0.28 2.74 -6.98
N TRP A 188 1.05 2.55 -6.91
CA TRP A 188 1.65 1.22 -6.80
C TRP A 188 1.39 0.53 -5.44
N LEU A 189 0.86 1.28 -4.46
CA LEU A 189 0.36 0.80 -3.17
C LEU A 189 -1.17 0.59 -3.19
N TRP A 190 -1.85 0.76 -4.33
CA TRP A 190 -3.28 0.51 -4.46
C TRP A 190 -3.57 -0.90 -5.00
N LYS A 191 -4.62 -1.53 -4.45
CA LYS A 191 -5.17 -2.79 -4.97
C LYS A 191 -6.70 -2.75 -4.90
N SER A 192 -7.36 -3.07 -6.01
CA SER A 192 -8.81 -3.27 -6.07
C SER A 192 -9.16 -4.16 -7.26
N ASP A 193 -10.07 -5.11 -7.05
CA ASP A 193 -10.51 -6.02 -8.10
C ASP A 193 -11.46 -5.35 -9.11
N TYR A 194 -11.97 -4.16 -8.76
CA TYR A 194 -13.08 -3.51 -9.47
C TYR A 194 -12.71 -2.15 -10.06
N TYR A 195 -11.79 -1.41 -9.43
CA TYR A 195 -11.52 -0.01 -9.80
C TYR A 195 -10.02 0.31 -9.80
N GLY A 196 -9.58 1.03 -10.83
CA GLY A 196 -8.24 1.61 -10.87
C GLY A 196 -8.07 2.77 -9.88
N TYR A 197 -6.83 3.05 -9.51
CA TYR A 197 -6.49 4.15 -8.62
C TYR A 197 -6.89 5.51 -9.20
N SER A 198 -7.54 6.34 -8.41
CA SER A 198 -7.81 7.74 -8.73
C SER A 198 -7.91 8.55 -7.45
N PHE A 199 -7.28 9.74 -7.43
CA PHE A 199 -7.44 10.73 -6.36
C PHE A 199 -8.00 12.06 -6.91
N GLU A 200 -8.73 11.98 -8.04
CA GLU A 200 -9.38 13.14 -8.66
C GLU A 200 -10.63 13.55 -7.87
N GLN A 201 -11.09 14.79 -8.04
CA GLN A 201 -12.23 15.38 -7.30
C GLN A 201 -13.47 14.47 -7.24
N ASN A 202 -13.81 13.77 -8.33
CA ASN A 202 -15.00 12.92 -8.42
C ASN A 202 -14.75 11.45 -8.00
N SER A 203 -13.56 11.13 -7.49
CA SER A 203 -13.25 9.78 -7.02
C SER A 203 -13.91 9.49 -5.67
N SER A 204 -14.06 8.21 -5.37
CA SER A 204 -14.59 7.72 -4.10
C SER A 204 -13.61 6.77 -3.42
N CYS A 205 -13.95 6.36 -2.21
CA CYS A 205 -13.21 5.34 -1.45
C CYS A 205 -13.11 3.96 -2.14
N ALA A 206 -13.75 3.77 -3.29
CA ALA A 206 -13.55 2.61 -4.14
C ALA A 206 -12.27 2.69 -5.01
N GLN A 207 -11.62 3.86 -5.10
CA GLN A 207 -10.50 4.13 -6.02
C GLN A 207 -9.20 4.56 -5.33
N HIS A 208 -9.18 4.64 -4.01
CA HIS A 208 -8.00 4.90 -3.20
C HIS A 208 -8.27 4.45 -1.76
N PRO A 209 -7.23 4.30 -0.93
CA PRO A 209 -7.42 3.88 0.46
C PRO A 209 -8.24 4.92 1.22
N CYS A 210 -9.23 4.43 1.95
CA CYS A 210 -10.03 5.22 2.86
C CYS A 210 -10.18 4.51 4.20
N PHE A 211 -10.45 5.27 5.25
CA PHE A 211 -11.05 4.73 6.47
C PHE A 211 -12.13 5.68 6.99
N LYS A 212 -13.14 5.12 7.61
CA LYS A 212 -14.15 5.83 8.37
C LYS A 212 -13.62 6.12 9.76
N TYR A 213 -13.82 7.34 10.20
CA TYR A 213 -13.55 7.80 11.55
C TYR A 213 -14.85 8.26 12.20
N LEU A 214 -15.18 7.69 13.36
CA LEU A 214 -16.33 8.07 14.16
C LEU A 214 -15.85 8.47 15.56
N TYR A 215 -15.80 9.76 15.83
CA TYR A 215 -15.60 10.29 17.16
C TYR A 215 -16.94 10.47 17.86
N ILE A 216 -17.07 9.92 19.06
CA ILE A 216 -18.25 10.06 19.91
C ILE A 216 -17.85 10.88 21.11
N LYS A 217 -18.39 12.09 21.24
CA LYS A 217 -18.20 12.88 22.45
C LYS A 217 -18.90 12.18 23.61
N ASN A 218 -18.14 11.77 24.61
CA ASN A 218 -18.70 11.35 25.89
C ASN A 218 -19.29 12.56 26.61
N SER A 219 -20.62 12.68 26.57
CA SER A 219 -21.37 13.43 27.57
C SER A 219 -21.45 12.54 28.82
N SER A 220 -20.61 12.77 29.83
CA SER A 220 -20.55 12.02 31.11
C SER A 220 -21.95 11.57 31.58
N ALA A 221 -22.26 10.33 31.99
CA ALA A 221 -21.54 9.44 32.90
C ALA A 221 -21.81 7.94 32.62
N ASN A 222 -20.80 7.21 32.16
CA ASN A 222 -20.50 5.82 32.56
C ASN A 222 -19.22 5.37 31.81
N PRO A 223 -18.23 4.76 32.48
CA PRO A 223 -17.00 4.32 31.82
C PRO A 223 -17.32 3.08 30.97
N SER A 224 -17.69 3.30 29.72
CA SER A 224 -17.84 2.24 28.72
C SER A 224 -16.46 1.67 28.40
N LYS A 225 -16.35 0.35 28.50
CA LYS A 225 -15.17 -0.43 28.12
C LYS A 225 -14.75 -0.07 26.70
N ASN A 226 -13.43 -0.10 26.43
CA ASN A 226 -12.88 -0.09 25.07
C ASN A 226 -13.46 -1.30 24.32
N GLU A 227 -14.59 -1.15 23.66
CA GLU A 227 -15.07 -2.11 22.67
C GLU A 227 -14.42 -1.75 21.34
N THR A 228 -13.43 -2.56 20.95
CA THR A 228 -13.08 -2.72 19.55
C THR A 228 -14.31 -3.30 18.88
N LEU A 229 -15.16 -2.44 18.33
CA LEU A 229 -16.32 -2.88 17.56
C LEU A 229 -15.78 -3.58 16.31
N LEU A 230 -15.86 -4.91 16.32
CA LEU A 230 -15.79 -5.80 15.16
C LEU A 230 -17.04 -5.62 14.27
N GLU A 231 -17.52 -4.39 14.10
CA GLU A 231 -18.37 -4.05 12.97
C GLU A 231 -17.42 -3.68 11.83
N ASP A 232 -17.28 -4.64 10.92
CA ASP A 232 -16.59 -4.57 9.64
C ASP A 232 -17.12 -3.37 8.85
N THR A 233 -16.62 -2.19 9.18
CA THR A 233 -16.98 -0.93 8.55
C THR A 233 -16.11 -0.68 7.34
N ASN A 234 -15.39 -1.69 6.83
CA ASN A 234 -14.47 -1.61 5.70
C ASN A 234 -15.21 -1.07 4.47
N ILE A 235 -15.01 0.23 4.18
CA ILE A 235 -15.70 0.94 3.08
C ILE A 235 -14.97 0.74 1.76
N SER A 236 -13.79 0.14 1.77
CA SER A 236 -13.02 -0.17 0.58
C SER A 236 -13.56 -1.40 -0.17
N VAL A 237 -14.86 -1.39 -0.51
CA VAL A 237 -15.71 -2.49 -1.03
C VAL A 237 -16.42 -3.23 0.10
N GLU A 238 -17.76 -3.27 0.04
CA GLU A 238 -18.63 -4.18 0.81
C GLU A 238 -17.96 -5.55 0.96
N LYS A 239 -17.35 -5.85 2.10
CA LYS A 239 -16.86 -7.20 2.39
C LYS A 239 -18.06 -8.06 2.76
N ARG A 240 -18.63 -8.75 1.77
CA ARG A 240 -19.57 -9.84 2.03
C ARG A 240 -18.77 -11.07 2.48
N TYR A 241 -18.59 -11.21 3.79
CA TYR A 241 -18.14 -12.48 4.34
C TYR A 241 -19.30 -13.49 4.30
N PRO A 242 -19.10 -14.74 3.84
CA PRO A 242 -20.02 -15.82 4.13
C PRO A 242 -20.02 -16.03 5.65
N LYS A 243 -21.16 -15.75 6.29
CA LYS A 243 -21.38 -16.05 7.70
C LYS A 243 -21.47 -17.57 7.83
N VAL A 244 -20.39 -18.21 8.30
CA VAL A 244 -20.42 -19.63 8.67
C VAL A 244 -21.18 -19.74 9.98
N PHE A 245 -22.43 -20.17 9.91
CA PHE A 245 -23.13 -20.65 11.09
C PHE A 245 -22.53 -22.01 11.46
N ARG A 246 -22.07 -22.13 12.71
CA ARG A 246 -21.88 -23.45 13.33
C ARG A 246 -23.21 -23.88 13.94
#